data_AF-A0A1A8CPJ2-F1
#
_entry.id   AF-A0A1A8CPJ2-F1
#
_cell.length_a   1.000
_cell.length_b   1.000
_cell.length_c   1.000
_cell.angle_alpha   90.00
_cell.angle_beta   90.00
_cell.angle_gamma   90.00
#
_symmetry.space_group_name_H-M   'P 1'
#
loop_
_entity.id
_entity.type
_entity.pdbx_description
1 polymer ?
#
loop_
_entity_poly.entity_id
_entity_poly.type
_entity_poly.pdbx_seq_one_letter_code
_entity_poly.pdbx_strand_id
1 'polypeptide(L)'
;ADFIPCSAHSLNLVGACAAECCIEAVSFFGFIQNLYNFFSASSRRWGILTAHLTKCEQGLTLKSLSSTRWSARADATKALRFGYKAVQDALNEIK
;
A
#
# COMPACT_ATOMS: atom_id res chain seq x y z
N ALA A 1 -20.20 -35.51 -1.06
CA ALA A 1 -19.49 -34.38 -0.43
C ALA A 1 -19.64 -33.20 -1.37
N ASP A 2 -20.28 -32.12 -0.91
CA ASP A 2 -20.54 -30.96 -1.75
C ASP A 2 -19.42 -29.93 -1.55
N PHE A 3 -18.91 -29.39 -2.65
CA PHE A 3 -17.93 -28.33 -2.62
C PHE A 3 -18.65 -26.97 -2.53
N ILE A 4 -18.42 -26.24 -1.44
CA ILE A 4 -18.98 -24.90 -1.22
C ILE A 4 -17.84 -23.88 -1.38
N PRO A 5 -17.92 -22.96 -2.36
CA PRO A 5 -16.88 -21.96 -2.56
C PRO A 5 -16.83 -20.97 -1.39
N CYS A 6 -15.62 -20.56 -1.00
CA CYS A 6 -15.41 -19.58 0.05
C CYS A 6 -15.71 -18.16 -0.44
N SER A 7 -16.70 -17.49 0.13
CA SER A 7 -17.09 -16.12 -0.25
C SER A 7 -15.93 -15.12 -0.18
N ALA A 8 -15.04 -15.25 0.81
CA ALA A 8 -13.87 -14.37 0.92
C ALA A 8 -12.89 -14.55 -0.26
N HIS A 9 -12.72 -15.79 -0.73
CA HIS A 9 -11.90 -16.08 -1.91
C HIS A 9 -12.54 -15.54 -3.19
N SER A 10 -13.85 -15.74 -3.36
CA SER A 10 -14.59 -15.19 -4.50
C SER A 10 -14.51 -13.66 -4.55
N LEU A 11 -14.67 -12.99 -3.40
CA LEU A 11 -14.54 -11.53 -3.31
C LEU A 11 -13.11 -11.06 -3.61
N ASN A 12 -12.10 -11.79 -3.16
CA ASN A 12 -10.70 -11.51 -3.49
C ASN A 12 -10.46 -11.55 -5.01
N LEU A 13 -11.03 -12.56 -5.69
CA LEU A 13 -10.90 -12.73 -7.13
C LEU A 13 -11.60 -11.59 -7.90
N VAL A 14 -12.84 -11.25 -7.53
CA VAL A 14 -13.58 -10.15 -8.16
C VAL A 14 -12.83 -8.83 -8.01
N GLY A 15 -12.30 -8.55 -6.81
CA GLY A 15 -11.51 -7.34 -6.57
C GLY A 15 -10.24 -7.28 -7.42
N ALA A 16 -9.53 -8.41 -7.54
CA ALA A 16 -8.34 -8.51 -8.39
C ALA A 16 -8.68 -8.24 -9.86
N CYS A 17 -9.67 -8.95 -10.41
CA CYS A 17 -10.08 -8.77 -11.80
C CYS A 17 -10.52 -7.33 -12.11
N ALA A 18 -11.31 -6.72 -11.23
CA ALA A 18 -11.83 -5.36 -11.44
C ALA A 18 -10.72 -4.29 -11.47
N ALA A 19 -9.62 -4.50 -10.74
CA ALA A 19 -8.49 -3.57 -10.78
C ALA A 19 -7.49 -3.90 -11.87
N GLU A 20 -7.26 -5.18 -12.18
CA GLU A 20 -6.35 -5.61 -13.23
C GLU A 20 -6.85 -5.23 -14.63
N CYS A 21 -8.16 -5.10 -14.82
CA CYS A 21 -8.72 -4.59 -16.07
C CYS A 21 -8.59 -3.07 -16.25
N CYS A 22 -8.14 -2.32 -15.23
CA CYS A 22 -7.97 -0.87 -15.28
C CYS A 22 -6.48 -0.51 -15.15
N ILE A 23 -5.90 -0.02 -16.25
CA ILE A 23 -4.45 0.23 -16.32
C ILE A 23 -3.99 1.33 -15.36
N GLU A 24 -4.86 2.31 -15.08
CA GLU A 24 -4.65 3.38 -14.12
C GLU A 24 -4.62 2.83 -12.69
N ALA A 25 -5.53 1.91 -12.36
CA ALA A 25 -5.54 1.25 -11.06
C ALA A 25 -4.29 0.37 -10.86
N VAL A 26 -3.90 -0.41 -11.87
CA VAL A 26 -2.65 -1.19 -11.86
C VAL A 26 -1.45 -0.27 -11.64
N SER A 27 -1.37 0.82 -12.40
CA SER A 27 -0.27 1.79 -12.30
C SER A 27 -0.22 2.45 -10.92
N PHE A 28 -1.38 2.83 -10.37
CA PHE A 28 -1.49 3.42 -9.03
C PHE A 28 -1.02 2.46 -7.93
N PHE A 29 -1.45 1.20 -7.97
CA PHE A 29 -1.00 0.21 -7.00
C PHE A 29 0.49 -0.12 -7.16
N GLY A 30 1.00 -0.16 -8.40
CA GLY A 30 2.44 -0.26 -8.68
C GLY A 30 3.24 0.88 -8.04
N PHE A 31 2.74 2.11 -8.13
CA PHE A 31 3.35 3.27 -7.46
C PHE A 31 3.42 3.10 -5.93
N ILE A 32 2.32 2.69 -5.28
CA ILE A 32 2.30 2.43 -3.83
C ILE A 32 3.34 1.37 -3.44
N GLN A 33 3.39 0.26 -4.18
CA GLN A 33 4.35 -0.81 -3.91
C GLN A 33 5.79 -0.33 -4.08
N ASN A 34 6.07 0.48 -5.11
CA ASN A 34 7.39 1.04 -5.33
C ASN A 34 7.83 1.98 -4.21
N LEU A 35 6.93 2.81 -3.69
CA LEU A 35 7.21 3.61 -2.50
C LEU A 35 7.56 2.73 -1.30
N TYR A 36 6.75 1.72 -1.01
CA TYR A 36 7.02 0.80 0.09
C TYR A 36 8.39 0.14 -0.08
N ASN A 37 8.66 -0.45 -1.25
CA ASN A 37 9.93 -1.11 -1.56
C ASN A 37 11.13 -0.16 -1.41
N PHE A 38 11.00 1.09 -1.88
CA PHE A 38 12.05 2.09 -1.75
C PHE A 38 12.39 2.35 -0.29
N PHE A 39 11.40 2.62 0.56
CA PHE A 39 11.67 2.90 1.98
C PHE A 39 12.10 1.66 2.75
N SER A 40 11.44 0.51 2.55
CA SER A 40 11.71 -0.72 3.30
C SER A 40 13.08 -1.34 2.97
N ALA A 41 13.64 -1.03 1.80
CA ALA A 41 14.96 -1.52 1.40
C ALA A 41 16.13 -0.85 2.16
N SER A 42 15.90 0.07 3.10
CA SER A 42 16.95 0.59 3.98
C SER A 42 16.37 1.00 5.33
N SER A 43 16.96 0.51 6.42
CA SER A 43 16.61 0.92 7.79
C SER A 43 16.74 2.43 7.99
N ARG A 44 17.73 3.07 7.36
CA ARG A 44 17.89 4.54 7.37
C ARG A 44 16.71 5.24 6.71
N ARG A 45 16.35 4.84 5.47
CA ARG A 45 15.20 5.44 4.75
C ARG A 45 13.90 5.23 5.52
N TRP A 46 13.69 4.02 6.06
CA TRP A 46 12.54 3.70 6.89
C TRP A 46 12.47 4.55 8.17
N GLY A 47 13.62 4.79 8.81
CA GLY A 47 13.72 5.68 9.97
C GLY A 47 13.31 7.12 9.66
N ILE A 48 13.80 7.68 8.55
CA ILE A 48 13.41 9.03 8.07
C ILE A 48 11.91 9.08 7.82
N LEU A 49 11.36 8.13 7.07
CA LEU A 49 9.92 8.04 6.82
C LEU A 49 9.11 8.03 8.12
N THR A 50 9.50 7.18 9.06
CA THR A 50 8.77 7.03 10.33
C THR A 50 8.83 8.32 11.15
N ALA A 51 9.97 9.02 11.16
CA ALA A 51 10.12 10.30 11.86
C ALA A 51 9.26 11.43 11.28
N HIS A 52 8.95 11.39 9.98
CA HIS A 52 7.99 12.32 9.37
C HIS A 52 6.54 11.90 9.64
N LEU A 53 6.24 10.59 9.56
CA LEU A 53 4.89 10.08 9.78
C LEU A 53 4.41 10.20 11.23
N THR A 54 5.31 10.13 12.22
CA THR A 54 4.95 10.32 13.65
C THR A 54 4.44 11.73 13.94
N LYS A 55 4.69 12.69 13.05
CA LYS A 55 4.18 14.07 13.13
C LYS A 55 2.79 14.21 12.49
N CYS A 56 2.32 13.21 11.75
CA CYS A 56 0.98 13.19 11.15
C CYS A 56 -0.06 12.65 12.13
N GLU A 57 -1.26 13.23 12.10
CA GLU A 57 -2.37 12.91 13.01
C GLU A 57 -2.72 11.41 13.03
N GLN A 58 -2.76 10.73 11.87
CA GLN A 58 -3.05 9.29 11.84
C GLN A 58 -1.82 8.39 12.00
N GLY A 59 -0.59 8.90 11.82
CA GLY A 59 0.65 8.13 11.99
C GLY A 59 0.76 6.82 11.20
N LEU A 60 0.01 6.64 10.11
CA LEU A 60 -0.05 5.35 9.39
C LEU A 60 1.22 5.11 8.57
N THR A 61 1.86 3.96 8.79
CA THR A 61 3.03 3.54 8.02
C THR A 61 2.64 2.96 6.66
N LEU A 62 3.48 3.19 5.65
CA LEU A 62 3.33 2.58 4.32
C LEU A 62 3.21 1.06 4.45
N LYS A 63 2.32 0.48 3.66
CA LYS A 63 2.04 -0.96 3.65
C LYS A 63 2.39 -1.56 2.30
N SER A 64 2.98 -2.75 2.31
CA SER A 64 3.11 -3.57 1.12
C SER A 64 1.73 -4.01 0.65
N LEU A 65 1.57 -4.17 -0.65
CA LEU A 65 0.44 -4.88 -1.21
C LEU A 65 0.58 -6.38 -0.90
N SER A 66 -0.56 -7.07 -0.83
CA SER A 66 -0.61 -8.53 -0.70
C SER A 66 -1.05 -9.16 -2.02
N SER A 67 -0.38 -10.25 -2.39
CA SER A 67 -0.77 -11.09 -3.53
C SER A 67 -2.00 -11.94 -3.23
N THR A 68 -2.24 -12.30 -1.97
CA THR A 68 -3.31 -13.21 -1.56
C THR A 68 -4.50 -12.52 -0.89
N ARG A 69 -4.34 -11.28 -0.44
CA ARG A 69 -5.39 -10.47 0.22
C ARG A 69 -5.59 -9.14 -0.49
N TRP A 70 -6.57 -9.08 -1.38
CA TRP A 70 -6.95 -7.89 -2.12
C TRP A 70 -7.25 -6.70 -1.20
N SER A 71 -7.88 -6.96 -0.05
CA SER A 71 -8.21 -5.94 0.96
C SER A 71 -7.00 -5.16 1.48
N ALA A 72 -5.78 -5.70 1.43
CA ALA A 72 -4.56 -5.00 1.85
C ALA A 72 -4.30 -3.71 1.06
N ARG A 73 -4.84 -3.60 -0.16
CA ARG A 73 -4.78 -2.38 -0.97
C ARG A 73 -5.53 -1.22 -0.35
N ALA A 74 -6.60 -1.49 0.40
CA ALA A 74 -7.34 -0.45 1.12
C ALA A 74 -6.46 0.18 2.21
N ASP A 75 -5.76 -0.65 2.99
CA ASP A 75 -4.83 -0.18 4.04
C ASP A 75 -3.65 0.59 3.45
N ALA A 76 -3.06 0.08 2.36
CA ALA A 76 -1.94 0.73 1.68
C ALA A 76 -2.34 2.10 1.08
N THR A 77 -3.51 2.17 0.45
CA THR A 77 -4.07 3.42 -0.09
C THR A 77 -4.37 4.41 1.03
N LYS A 78 -4.95 3.94 2.14
CA LYS A 78 -5.25 4.74 3.32
C LYS A 78 -3.99 5.34 3.93
N ALA A 79 -2.95 4.52 4.11
CA ALA A 79 -1.66 4.97 4.62
C ALA A 79 -1.03 6.05 3.74
N LEU A 80 -1.01 5.85 2.41
CA LEU A 80 -0.48 6.86 1.49
C LEU A 80 -1.32 8.15 1.52
N ARG A 81 -2.66 8.05 1.47
CA ARG A 81 -3.55 9.23 1.44
C ARG A 81 -3.33 10.12 2.67
N PHE A 82 -3.26 9.52 3.85
CA PHE A 82 -3.11 10.26 5.11
C PHE A 82 -1.68 10.67 5.40
N GLY A 83 -0.69 9.91 4.92
CA GLY A 83 0.73 10.22 5.06
C GLY A 83 1.35 10.99 3.89
N TYR A 84 0.57 11.41 2.88
CA TYR A 84 1.11 11.84 1.58
C TYR A 84 2.16 12.95 1.70
N LYS A 85 1.87 13.99 2.48
CA LYS A 85 2.79 15.11 2.69
C LYS A 85 4.08 14.67 3.39
N ALA A 86 3.96 13.85 4.45
CA ALA A 86 5.11 13.30 5.17
C ALA A 86 5.96 12.37 4.30
N VAL A 87 5.34 11.57 3.42
CA VAL A 87 6.07 10.74 2.46
C VAL A 87 6.85 11.62 1.48
N GLN A 88 6.25 12.70 0.97
CA GLN A 88 6.97 13.66 0.11
C GLN A 88 8.14 14.33 0.83
N ASP A 89 7.94 14.76 2.08
CA ASP A 89 8.99 15.42 2.86
C ASP A 89 10.14 14.46 3.18
N ALA A 90 9.82 13.21 3.52
CA ALA A 90 10.83 12.16 3.69
C ALA A 90 11.62 11.88 2.41
N LEU A 91 10.97 11.88 1.23
CA LEU A 91 11.66 11.72 -0.05
C LEU A 91 12.59 12.91 -0.36
N ASN A 92 12.18 14.13 -0.02
CA ASN A 92 13.01 15.32 -0.20
C ASN A 92 14.22 15.35 0.74
N GLU A 93 14.11 14.76 1.94
CA GLU A 93 15.24 14.64 2.88
C GLU A 93 16.23 13.54 2.51
N ILE A 94 15.76 12.47 1.85
CA ILE A 94 16.63 11.38 1.40
C ILE A 94 17.49 11.79 0.19
N LYS A 95 17.06 12.81 -0.56
CA LYS A 95 17.78 13.36 -1.72
C LYS A 95 19.17 13.88 -1.35
#